data_AF-A0A428SJ96-F1
#
_entry.id   AF-A0A428SJ96-F1
#
_cell.length_a   1.000
_cell.length_b   1.000
_cell.length_c   1.000
_cell.angle_alpha   90.00
_cell.angle_beta   90.00
_cell.angle_gamma   90.00
#
_symmetry.space_group_name_H-M   'P 1'
#
loop_
_entity.id
_entity.type
_entity.pdbx_description
1 polymer ?
#
loop_
_entity_poly.entity_id
_entity_poly.type
_entity_poly.pdbx_seq_one_letter_code
_entity_poly.pdbx_strand_id
1 'polypeptide(L)'
;MPIPTWIDLRFGARGELRPILIEHRGAYEIFDDQAFRPKVVLSIGSAEKRHFYRSLALDGQTAGSGIHFRPIQLATLLIDCELHNQRRLDLCQPTTRAGHQNHHELHCALTPHSPPQKITQFAFDLYWQLLFPFASTVILFADDLGGFEPVMELLVSWAKRARLKPISSPPRILVIFHWRHRLDMETFEAQLRARLTSNNSISGSRKGIGSPIHLDGECAFESVRLIPNWKLSSEFLIQVEESFSVRENAGFGFSGEHLRRLLETAVDQFGQCCGQQIDFCHAARLQNPVPEQLVEGISFLMTAVKDPGFDHETIIASALDLDAHPPGMHWLFFAQTAFLESWALPDCQYHLKNLCDPKFDAKRSLVCFGKGLTWEMAKMTGANGLIAVAVFDSHRSMNASERHAAELRGFMRRQQNDVAVRYMGGHYNSLPLKIAAARMLSSLFYIELVFAPRFCSSPERVQAQLLCRLAPGAALMSLIKSLSLRGAQLKFWGTGSVPNIERLITRSSLNRCRQGGAFRRPLDMEVWSMHTELHVEIEDGIIGQQSISHCPYVLGELIRDQGLDCVFGRRDHRAVEMTRDVGISITEEIEELGEELGRFASFQG
;
A
#
# COMPACT_ATOMS: atom_id res chain seq x y z
N MET A 1 -9.71 -19.67 -19.60
CA MET A 1 -10.63 -18.61 -19.12
C MET A 1 -10.36 -17.35 -19.92
N PRO A 2 -11.37 -16.48 -20.17
CA PRO A 2 -11.13 -15.21 -20.85
C PRO A 2 -10.20 -14.33 -20.00
N ILE A 3 -9.30 -13.60 -20.66
CA ILE A 3 -8.38 -12.68 -19.98
C ILE A 3 -9.20 -11.46 -19.54
N PRO A 4 -9.19 -11.07 -18.25
CA PRO A 4 -9.94 -9.90 -17.79
C PRO A 4 -9.37 -8.63 -18.43
N THR A 5 -10.27 -7.77 -18.90
CA THR A 5 -9.92 -6.40 -19.32
C THR A 5 -9.54 -5.61 -18.09
N TRP A 6 -8.42 -4.88 -18.16
CA TRP A 6 -7.98 -3.96 -17.11
C TRP A 6 -8.50 -2.55 -17.36
N ILE A 7 -8.26 -2.01 -18.56
CA ILE A 7 -8.71 -0.66 -18.94
C ILE A 7 -9.53 -0.75 -20.22
N ASP A 8 -10.68 -0.08 -20.22
CA ASP A 8 -11.50 0.16 -21.41
C ASP A 8 -11.78 1.67 -21.58
N LEU A 9 -12.13 2.07 -22.79
CA LEU A 9 -12.47 3.44 -23.14
C LEU A 9 -13.87 3.48 -23.75
N ARG A 10 -14.79 4.22 -23.13
CA ARG A 10 -16.19 4.31 -23.55
C ARG A 10 -16.70 5.74 -23.45
N PHE A 11 -17.93 5.99 -23.90
CA PHE A 11 -18.65 7.23 -23.62
C PHE A 11 -19.64 7.03 -22.47
N GLY A 12 -19.90 8.08 -21.69
CA GLY A 12 -20.94 8.07 -20.67
C GLY A 12 -22.34 7.71 -21.19
N ALA A 13 -23.25 7.42 -20.26
CA ALA A 13 -24.65 7.14 -20.59
C ALA A 13 -25.34 8.36 -21.22
N ARG A 14 -26.52 8.17 -21.82
CA ARG A 14 -27.24 9.21 -22.58
C ARG A 14 -27.38 10.51 -21.76
N GLY A 15 -26.71 11.57 -22.22
CA GLY A 15 -26.71 12.91 -21.59
C GLY A 15 -25.30 13.45 -21.35
N GLU A 16 -24.35 12.56 -21.04
CA GLU A 16 -22.95 12.89 -20.75
C GLU A 16 -22.06 12.32 -21.85
N LEU A 17 -21.93 13.06 -22.97
CA LEU A 17 -21.08 12.67 -24.11
C LEU A 17 -19.58 12.86 -23.83
N ARG A 18 -19.14 12.59 -22.59
CA ARG A 18 -17.74 12.63 -22.19
C ARG A 18 -17.13 11.23 -22.31
N PRO A 19 -15.89 11.12 -22.80
CA PRO A 19 -15.15 9.87 -22.72
C PRO A 19 -14.90 9.49 -21.26
N ILE A 20 -15.02 8.21 -20.96
CA ILE A 20 -14.81 7.61 -19.65
C ILE A 20 -13.77 6.50 -19.81
N LEU A 21 -12.72 6.57 -19.00
CA LEU A 21 -11.80 5.47 -18.78
C LEU A 21 -12.41 4.53 -17.73
N ILE A 22 -12.64 3.28 -18.08
CA ILE A 22 -13.16 2.27 -17.17
C ILE A 22 -11.99 1.41 -16.70
N GLU A 23 -11.67 1.49 -15.42
CA GLU A 23 -10.68 0.66 -14.75
C GLU A 23 -11.39 -0.50 -14.05
N HIS A 24 -11.07 -1.72 -14.45
CA HIS A 24 -11.66 -2.95 -13.91
C HIS A 24 -10.76 -3.49 -12.80
N ARG A 25 -11.23 -3.40 -11.54
CA ARG A 25 -10.42 -3.75 -10.36
C ARG A 25 -10.05 -5.24 -10.31
N GLY A 26 -10.91 -6.14 -10.79
CA GLY A 26 -10.62 -7.57 -10.85
C GLY A 26 -9.41 -7.95 -11.71
N ALA A 27 -8.95 -7.08 -12.62
CA ALA A 27 -7.72 -7.36 -13.37
C ALA A 27 -6.45 -7.32 -12.49
N TYR A 28 -6.49 -6.65 -11.33
CA TYR A 28 -5.37 -6.57 -10.40
C TYR A 28 -5.15 -7.85 -9.57
N GLU A 29 -6.07 -8.81 -9.61
CA GLU A 29 -5.90 -10.13 -8.96
C GLU A 29 -4.61 -10.83 -9.41
N ILE A 30 -4.08 -10.49 -10.59
CA ILE A 30 -2.80 -11.04 -11.07
C ILE A 30 -1.61 -10.69 -10.18
N PHE A 31 -1.70 -9.63 -9.37
CA PHE A 31 -0.63 -9.24 -8.43
C PHE A 31 -0.76 -9.94 -7.09
N ASP A 32 -1.86 -10.65 -6.86
CA ASP A 32 -2.08 -11.44 -5.66
C ASP A 32 -1.13 -12.65 -5.67
N ASP A 33 -0.53 -12.94 -4.52
CA ASP A 33 0.43 -14.04 -4.32
C ASP A 33 1.73 -13.98 -5.15
N GLN A 34 2.00 -12.88 -5.86
CA GLN A 34 3.25 -12.68 -6.61
C GLN A 34 4.32 -11.99 -5.76
N ALA A 35 5.20 -12.79 -5.14
CA ALA A 35 6.38 -12.28 -4.42
C ALA A 35 7.51 -11.76 -5.34
N PHE A 36 7.35 -11.82 -6.67
CA PHE A 36 8.39 -11.44 -7.62
C PHE A 36 8.29 -9.98 -8.07
N ARG A 37 9.38 -9.45 -8.66
CA ARG A 37 9.43 -8.12 -9.29
C ARG A 37 9.02 -8.25 -10.76
N PRO A 38 7.78 -7.87 -11.15
CA PRO A 38 7.31 -8.07 -12.51
C PRO A 38 8.09 -7.24 -13.53
N LYS A 39 8.57 -7.91 -14.58
CA LYS A 39 9.18 -7.29 -15.77
C LYS A 39 8.07 -6.82 -16.68
N VAL A 40 7.75 -5.54 -16.61
CA VAL A 40 6.61 -4.95 -17.35
C VAL A 40 6.99 -4.71 -18.80
N VAL A 41 6.24 -5.32 -19.71
CA VAL A 41 6.43 -5.18 -21.15
C VAL A 41 5.16 -4.66 -21.79
N LEU A 42 5.26 -3.53 -22.48
CA LEU A 42 4.16 -3.00 -23.29
C LEU A 42 4.17 -3.64 -24.67
N SER A 43 3.00 -4.07 -25.16
CA SER A 43 2.90 -4.74 -26.46
C SER A 43 1.79 -4.10 -27.31
N ILE A 44 2.18 -3.49 -28.44
CA ILE A 44 1.30 -2.68 -29.29
C ILE A 44 1.33 -3.23 -30.72
N GLY A 45 0.16 -3.67 -31.18
CA GLY A 45 -0.06 -4.26 -32.49
C GLY A 45 -1.44 -4.92 -32.57
N SER A 46 -1.63 -5.77 -33.56
CA SER A 46 -2.90 -6.46 -33.85
C SER A 46 -2.66 -7.89 -34.31
N ALA A 47 -2.50 -8.15 -35.61
CA ALA A 47 -2.47 -9.50 -36.15
C ALA A 47 -1.12 -10.21 -35.91
N GLU A 48 0.00 -9.55 -36.22
CA GLU A 48 1.35 -10.08 -35.97
C GLU A 48 1.61 -10.23 -34.48
N LYS A 49 1.12 -9.29 -33.66
CA LYS A 49 1.14 -9.42 -32.19
C LYS A 49 0.45 -10.70 -31.71
N ARG A 50 -0.75 -10.99 -32.23
CA ARG A 50 -1.48 -12.22 -31.89
C ARG A 50 -0.76 -13.47 -32.37
N HIS A 51 -0.08 -13.42 -33.53
CA HIS A 51 0.75 -14.51 -33.99
C HIS A 51 1.91 -14.79 -33.03
N PHE A 52 2.59 -13.74 -32.57
CA PHE A 52 3.62 -13.85 -31.54
C PHE A 52 3.09 -14.45 -30.22
N TYR A 53 1.91 -14.03 -29.76
CA TYR A 53 1.30 -14.61 -28.55
C TYR A 53 1.01 -16.10 -28.68
N ARG A 54 0.56 -16.58 -29.85
CA ARG A 54 0.41 -18.02 -30.11
C ARG A 54 1.75 -18.75 -30.00
N SER A 55 2.84 -18.15 -30.48
CA SER A 55 4.18 -18.74 -30.35
C SER A 55 4.65 -18.89 -28.90
N LEU A 56 4.09 -18.08 -27.99
CA LEU A 56 4.32 -18.15 -26.55
C LEU A 56 3.26 -18.99 -25.81
N ALA A 57 2.37 -19.69 -26.53
CA ALA A 57 1.23 -20.42 -25.98
C ALA A 57 0.28 -19.55 -25.12
N LEU A 58 0.12 -18.27 -25.48
CA LEU A 58 -0.77 -17.31 -24.80
C LEU A 58 -2.14 -17.21 -25.49
N ASP A 59 -2.78 -18.35 -25.73
CA ASP A 59 -4.00 -18.50 -26.55
C ASP A 59 -5.30 -18.00 -25.87
N GLY A 60 -5.20 -17.18 -24.84
CA GLY A 60 -6.34 -16.55 -24.19
C GLY A 60 -7.09 -15.63 -25.16
N GLN A 61 -8.40 -15.86 -25.30
CA GLN A 61 -9.28 -14.92 -25.98
C GLN A 61 -9.40 -13.63 -25.14
N THR A 62 -9.07 -12.49 -25.73
CA THR A 62 -9.37 -11.18 -25.16
C THR A 62 -10.77 -10.75 -25.58
N ALA A 63 -11.58 -10.37 -24.61
CA ALA A 63 -12.91 -9.83 -24.86
C ALA A 63 -12.76 -8.32 -25.20
N GLY A 64 -12.55 -8.02 -26.48
CA GLY A 64 -12.59 -6.65 -26.99
C GLY A 64 -11.24 -5.95 -27.12
N SER A 65 -11.29 -4.63 -27.31
CA SER A 65 -10.15 -3.80 -27.69
C SER A 65 -9.58 -2.97 -26.54
N GLY A 66 -9.68 -3.45 -25.29
CA GLY A 66 -9.15 -2.77 -24.11
C GLY A 66 -7.64 -2.94 -23.91
N ILE A 67 -7.17 -2.67 -22.70
CA ILE A 67 -5.82 -3.04 -22.23
C ILE A 67 -5.98 -4.24 -21.29
N HIS A 68 -5.09 -5.23 -21.41
CA HIS A 68 -5.15 -6.46 -20.63
C HIS A 68 -3.81 -6.78 -19.98
N PHE A 69 -3.85 -7.39 -18.80
CA PHE A 69 -2.67 -7.99 -18.19
C PHE A 69 -2.53 -9.45 -18.64
N ARG A 70 -1.32 -9.82 -19.06
CA ARG A 70 -0.98 -11.18 -19.49
C ARG A 70 0.33 -11.62 -18.83
N PRO A 71 0.27 -12.33 -17.69
CA PRO A 71 1.47 -12.89 -17.08
C PRO A 71 2.07 -13.98 -17.98
N ILE A 72 3.40 -13.99 -18.06
CA ILE A 72 4.22 -15.03 -18.70
C ILE A 72 5.14 -15.63 -17.64
N GLN A 73 5.77 -16.75 -17.95
CA GLN A 73 6.90 -17.31 -17.20
C GLN A 73 7.98 -16.26 -16.87
N LEU A 74 8.82 -16.59 -15.87
CA LEU A 74 9.99 -15.80 -15.46
C LEU A 74 9.67 -14.37 -15.02
N ALA A 75 8.57 -14.20 -14.28
CA ALA A 75 8.17 -12.93 -13.71
C ALA A 75 7.90 -11.83 -14.75
N THR A 76 7.52 -12.18 -15.98
CA THR A 76 7.24 -11.19 -17.05
C THR A 76 5.76 -10.90 -17.14
N LEU A 77 5.39 -9.62 -17.15
CA LEU A 77 4.01 -9.16 -17.30
C LEU A 77 3.87 -8.39 -18.61
N LEU A 78 3.14 -8.96 -19.57
CA LEU A 78 2.72 -8.20 -20.75
C LEU A 78 1.51 -7.32 -20.42
N ILE A 79 1.61 -6.05 -20.78
CA ILE A 79 0.48 -5.14 -20.90
C ILE A 79 0.07 -5.12 -22.38
N ASP A 80 -0.94 -5.92 -22.69
CA ASP A 80 -1.49 -6.12 -24.03
C ASP A 80 -2.39 -4.94 -24.42
N CYS A 81 -1.86 -4.07 -25.26
CA CYS A 81 -2.51 -2.82 -25.65
C CYS A 81 -3.32 -3.02 -26.94
N GLU A 82 -4.66 -2.89 -26.88
CA GLU A 82 -5.55 -3.02 -28.06
C GLU A 82 -6.41 -1.77 -28.34
N LEU A 83 -6.43 -0.75 -27.45
CA LEU A 83 -7.24 0.47 -27.62
C LEU A 83 -7.04 1.16 -28.98
N HIS A 84 -5.82 1.16 -29.53
CA HIS A 84 -5.53 1.76 -30.83
C HIS A 84 -6.27 1.08 -32.01
N ASN A 85 -6.74 -0.16 -31.83
CA ASN A 85 -7.52 -0.91 -32.81
C ASN A 85 -9.03 -0.58 -32.77
N GLN A 86 -9.48 0.22 -31.80
CA GLN A 86 -10.89 0.64 -31.70
C GLN A 86 -11.27 1.57 -32.85
N ARG A 87 -12.26 1.16 -33.65
CA ARG A 87 -12.83 1.98 -34.74
C ARG A 87 -13.88 2.97 -34.24
N ARG A 88 -14.54 2.66 -33.13
CA ARG A 88 -15.58 3.46 -32.50
C ARG A 88 -15.61 3.16 -31.00
N LEU A 89 -15.93 4.17 -30.21
CA LEU A 89 -16.15 4.01 -28.77
C LEU A 89 -17.63 3.74 -28.51
N ASP A 90 -17.90 2.69 -27.74
CA ASP A 90 -19.25 2.31 -27.35
C ASP A 90 -19.73 3.14 -26.16
N LEU A 91 -21.06 3.22 -25.98
CA LEU A 91 -21.65 3.81 -24.79
C LEU A 91 -21.52 2.86 -23.60
N CYS A 92 -21.24 3.41 -22.42
CA CYS A 92 -21.35 2.69 -21.16
C CYS A 92 -22.78 2.16 -21.03
N GLN A 93 -22.90 0.83 -20.90
CA GLN A 93 -24.15 0.24 -20.47
C GLN A 93 -24.31 0.53 -18.97
N PRO A 94 -25.52 0.83 -18.47
CA PRO A 94 -25.74 0.95 -17.04
C PRO A 94 -25.41 -0.40 -16.38
N THR A 95 -24.27 -0.48 -15.73
CA THR A 95 -23.82 -1.69 -15.04
C THR A 95 -24.60 -1.83 -13.74
N THR A 96 -25.21 -3.01 -13.54
CA THR A 96 -26.00 -3.37 -12.36
C THR A 96 -25.16 -3.78 -11.15
N ARG A 97 -23.82 -3.78 -11.26
CA ARG A 97 -22.91 -4.20 -10.18
C ARG A 97 -22.04 -3.04 -9.73
N ALA A 98 -22.53 -2.29 -8.76
CA ALA A 98 -21.73 -1.32 -8.01
C ALA A 98 -20.52 -2.03 -7.40
N GLY A 99 -19.30 -1.50 -7.60
CA GLY A 99 -18.11 -1.90 -6.84
C GLY A 99 -16.96 -2.58 -7.61
N HIS A 100 -17.11 -2.97 -8.88
CA HIS A 100 -16.06 -3.71 -9.62
C HIS A 100 -15.30 -2.86 -10.67
N GLN A 101 -15.77 -1.65 -10.90
CA GLN A 101 -15.26 -0.74 -11.93
C GLN A 101 -15.13 0.66 -11.36
N ASN A 102 -13.98 1.28 -11.61
CA ASN A 102 -13.78 2.70 -11.39
C ASN A 102 -13.94 3.44 -12.72
N HIS A 103 -14.74 4.50 -12.69
CA HIS A 103 -15.01 5.32 -13.86
C HIS A 103 -14.30 6.65 -13.70
N HIS A 104 -13.40 6.95 -14.63
CA HIS A 104 -12.68 8.21 -14.65
C HIS A 104 -13.15 9.03 -15.84
N GLU A 105 -13.84 10.14 -15.57
CA GLU A 105 -14.23 11.09 -16.60
C GLU A 105 -12.99 11.74 -17.21
N LEU A 106 -12.86 11.68 -18.54
CA LEU A 106 -11.71 12.23 -19.23
C LEU A 106 -12.04 13.60 -19.82
N HIS A 107 -11.20 14.58 -19.53
CA HIS A 107 -11.22 15.90 -20.14
C HIS A 107 -10.40 15.92 -21.44
N CYS A 108 -10.87 15.22 -22.48
CA CYS A 108 -10.20 15.19 -23.78
C CYS A 108 -11.16 15.51 -24.95
N ALA A 109 -10.59 15.86 -26.10
CA ALA A 109 -11.36 16.31 -27.27
C ALA A 109 -12.02 15.18 -28.09
N LEU A 110 -12.23 14.00 -27.49
CA LEU A 110 -12.91 12.89 -28.15
C LEU A 110 -14.44 13.07 -28.09
N THR A 111 -15.10 12.82 -29.21
CA THR A 111 -16.57 12.85 -29.34
C THR A 111 -17.05 11.49 -29.89
N PRO A 112 -18.33 11.14 -29.74
CA PRO A 112 -18.88 9.88 -30.28
C PRO A 112 -18.72 9.71 -31.80
N HIS A 113 -18.46 10.82 -32.50
CA HIS A 113 -18.25 10.88 -33.95
C HIS A 113 -16.79 11.14 -34.32
N SER A 114 -15.86 11.07 -33.37
CA SER A 114 -14.43 11.17 -33.66
C SER A 114 -14.02 10.13 -34.70
N PRO A 115 -13.23 10.52 -35.71
CA PRO A 115 -12.73 9.56 -36.69
C PRO A 115 -11.79 8.55 -36.04
N PRO A 116 -11.66 7.32 -36.57
CA PRO A 116 -10.82 6.27 -35.99
C PRO A 116 -9.37 6.72 -35.72
N GLN A 117 -8.79 7.53 -36.61
CA GLN A 117 -7.43 8.05 -36.46
C GLN A 117 -7.26 8.90 -35.19
N LYS A 118 -8.30 9.64 -34.78
CA LYS A 118 -8.26 10.45 -33.55
C LYS A 118 -8.33 9.57 -32.31
N ILE A 119 -9.06 8.45 -32.37
CA ILE A 119 -9.12 7.44 -31.30
C ILE A 119 -7.77 6.72 -31.18
N THR A 120 -7.21 6.30 -32.31
CA THR A 120 -5.87 5.69 -32.39
C THR A 120 -4.78 6.62 -31.81
N GLN A 121 -4.79 7.91 -32.17
CA GLN A 121 -3.86 8.89 -31.61
C GLN A 121 -4.02 9.03 -30.10
N PHE A 122 -5.27 9.13 -29.61
CA PHE A 122 -5.54 9.18 -28.18
C PHE A 122 -5.04 7.94 -27.45
N ALA A 123 -5.21 6.74 -28.03
CA ALA A 123 -4.70 5.51 -27.45
C ALA A 123 -3.16 5.52 -27.32
N PHE A 124 -2.44 5.99 -28.34
CA PHE A 124 -0.98 6.14 -28.25
C PHE A 124 -0.55 7.19 -27.22
N ASP A 125 -1.33 8.25 -27.06
CA ASP A 125 -1.10 9.27 -26.04
C ASP A 125 -1.31 8.71 -24.64
N LEU A 126 -2.35 7.91 -24.45
CA LEU A 126 -2.61 7.18 -23.21
C LEU A 126 -1.48 6.19 -22.90
N TYR A 127 -1.03 5.39 -23.88
CA TYR A 127 0.07 4.46 -23.65
C TYR A 127 1.35 5.19 -23.22
N TRP A 128 1.66 6.32 -23.85
CA TRP A 128 2.80 7.16 -23.47
C TRP A 128 2.69 7.75 -22.06
N GLN A 129 1.52 8.28 -21.71
CA GLN A 129 1.34 8.99 -20.45
C GLN A 129 1.16 8.05 -19.26
N LEU A 130 0.40 6.97 -19.45
CA LEU A 130 -0.02 6.08 -18.37
C LEU A 130 0.92 4.87 -18.22
N LEU A 131 1.30 4.23 -19.32
CA LEU A 131 1.91 2.89 -19.30
C LEU A 131 3.41 2.90 -19.53
N PHE A 132 3.88 3.77 -20.42
CA PHE A 132 5.30 3.88 -20.80
C PHE A 132 6.24 4.11 -19.60
N PRO A 133 5.89 4.90 -18.57
CA PRO A 133 6.74 5.06 -17.39
C PRO A 133 7.00 3.76 -16.63
N PHE A 134 6.14 2.75 -16.76
CA PHE A 134 6.26 1.46 -16.07
C PHE A 134 7.03 0.41 -16.86
N ALA A 135 7.08 0.54 -18.19
CA ALA A 135 7.70 -0.46 -19.05
C ALA A 135 9.21 -0.53 -18.82
N SER A 136 9.76 -1.75 -18.78
CA SER A 136 11.15 -1.97 -19.14
C SER A 136 11.30 -2.07 -20.66
N THR A 137 10.33 -2.69 -21.35
CA THR A 137 10.38 -2.90 -22.80
C THR A 137 9.05 -2.54 -23.46
N VAL A 138 9.09 -1.92 -24.64
CA VAL A 138 7.92 -1.67 -25.50
C VAL A 138 8.12 -2.38 -26.83
N ILE A 139 7.14 -3.18 -27.24
CA ILE A 139 7.14 -3.92 -28.50
C ILE A 139 6.14 -3.28 -29.45
N LEU A 140 6.63 -2.85 -30.61
CA LEU A 140 5.85 -2.27 -31.70
C LEU A 140 5.88 -3.19 -32.91
N PHE A 141 4.72 -3.68 -33.34
CA PHE A 141 4.61 -4.52 -34.54
C PHE A 141 4.41 -3.62 -35.77
N ALA A 142 5.48 -3.40 -36.56
CA ALA A 142 5.48 -2.44 -37.66
C ALA A 142 4.39 -2.74 -38.70
N ASP A 143 4.25 -4.01 -39.12
CA ASP A 143 3.24 -4.41 -40.10
C ASP A 143 1.80 -4.20 -39.58
N ASP A 144 1.57 -4.33 -38.27
CA ASP A 144 0.27 -4.06 -37.66
C ASP A 144 -0.05 -2.56 -37.59
N LEU A 145 0.99 -1.71 -37.55
CA LEU A 145 0.88 -0.25 -37.45
C LEU A 145 0.92 0.45 -38.81
N GLY A 146 0.95 -0.30 -39.91
CA GLY A 146 0.98 0.25 -41.27
C GLY A 146 2.38 0.46 -41.85
N GLY A 147 3.40 -0.17 -41.27
CA GLY A 147 4.79 -0.17 -41.74
C GLY A 147 5.72 0.70 -40.89
N PHE A 148 6.91 0.95 -41.41
CA PHE A 148 7.96 1.69 -40.70
C PHE A 148 7.67 3.19 -40.51
N GLU A 149 7.01 3.83 -41.47
CA GLU A 149 6.75 5.28 -41.42
C GLU A 149 5.83 5.67 -40.23
N PRO A 150 4.68 5.02 -40.00
CA PRO A 150 3.86 5.29 -38.81
C PRO A 150 4.59 5.01 -37.49
N VAL A 151 5.41 3.95 -37.43
CA VAL A 151 6.24 3.65 -36.26
C VAL A 151 7.25 4.76 -36.01
N MET A 152 7.89 5.27 -37.06
CA MET A 152 8.86 6.35 -36.96
C MET A 152 8.22 7.64 -36.43
N GLU A 153 7.05 8.01 -36.94
CA GLU A 153 6.28 9.17 -36.44
C GLU A 153 5.89 9.01 -34.97
N LEU A 154 5.47 7.81 -34.56
CA LEU A 154 5.18 7.49 -33.17
C LEU A 154 6.42 7.68 -32.28
N LEU A 155 7.57 7.12 -32.67
CA LEU A 155 8.81 7.24 -31.92
C LEU A 155 9.31 8.68 -31.85
N VAL A 156 9.23 9.44 -32.93
CA VAL A 156 9.59 10.87 -32.95
C VAL A 156 8.67 11.66 -32.03
N SER A 157 7.37 11.38 -32.03
CA SER A 157 6.39 12.01 -31.13
C SER A 157 6.71 11.72 -29.66
N TRP A 158 6.94 10.46 -29.31
CA TRP A 158 7.31 10.05 -27.95
C TRP A 158 8.64 10.64 -27.50
N ALA A 159 9.66 10.65 -28.36
CA ALA A 159 10.95 11.23 -28.03
C ALA A 159 10.85 12.75 -27.77
N LYS A 160 10.09 13.49 -28.60
CA LYS A 160 9.81 14.92 -28.37
C LYS A 160 9.11 15.18 -27.04
N ARG A 161 8.25 14.26 -26.60
CA ARG A 161 7.59 14.34 -25.28
C ARG A 161 8.54 14.03 -24.13
N ALA A 162 9.39 13.01 -24.29
CA ALA A 162 10.44 12.67 -23.32
C ALA A 162 11.37 13.86 -23.06
N ARG A 163 11.66 14.64 -24.10
CA ARG A 163 12.43 15.88 -23.97
C ARG A 163 11.75 16.92 -23.07
N LEU A 164 10.42 17.08 -23.19
CA LEU A 164 9.67 18.06 -22.40
C LEU A 164 9.42 17.58 -20.96
N LYS A 165 9.28 16.27 -20.80
CA LYS A 165 9.08 15.62 -19.51
C LYS A 165 9.97 14.37 -19.46
N PRO A 166 11.17 14.48 -18.86
CA PRO A 166 12.12 13.38 -18.83
C PRO A 166 11.57 12.22 -18.01
N ILE A 167 11.94 11.02 -18.42
CA ILE A 167 11.54 9.77 -17.79
C ILE A 167 12.77 9.21 -17.11
N SER A 168 12.68 8.98 -15.80
CA SER A 168 13.82 8.56 -14.97
C SER A 168 14.44 7.23 -15.42
N SER A 169 13.65 6.32 -15.98
CA SER A 169 14.13 5.07 -16.58
C SER A 169 13.33 4.75 -17.84
N PRO A 170 13.77 5.23 -19.03
CA PRO A 170 13.05 5.00 -20.27
C PRO A 170 13.21 3.53 -20.73
N PRO A 171 12.17 2.94 -21.35
CA PRO A 171 12.21 1.56 -21.81
C PRO A 171 13.06 1.38 -23.07
N ARG A 172 13.42 0.12 -23.31
CA ARG A 172 13.90 -0.36 -24.61
C ARG A 172 12.73 -0.50 -25.58
N ILE A 173 12.92 -0.06 -26.82
CA ILE A 173 11.93 -0.23 -27.89
C ILE A 173 12.35 -1.39 -28.80
N LEU A 174 11.48 -2.37 -28.98
CA LEU A 174 11.63 -3.43 -29.96
C LEU A 174 10.66 -3.18 -31.12
N VAL A 175 11.18 -2.92 -32.31
CA VAL A 175 10.36 -2.78 -33.52
C VAL A 175 10.41 -4.09 -34.29
N ILE A 176 9.27 -4.76 -34.36
CA ILE A 176 9.11 -6.06 -35.00
C ILE A 176 8.66 -5.86 -36.43
N PHE A 177 9.38 -6.45 -37.38
CA PHE A 177 9.09 -6.29 -38.80
C PHE A 177 9.15 -7.62 -39.55
N HIS A 178 8.37 -7.74 -40.62
CA HIS A 178 8.42 -8.88 -41.53
C HIS A 178 9.68 -8.84 -42.40
N TRP A 179 10.26 -10.00 -42.74
CA TRP A 179 11.54 -10.13 -43.47
C TRP A 179 11.62 -9.34 -44.79
N ARG A 180 10.46 -9.06 -45.41
CA ARG A 180 10.33 -8.24 -46.63
C ARG A 180 10.88 -6.82 -46.47
N HIS A 181 10.90 -6.29 -45.25
CA HIS A 181 11.37 -4.94 -44.93
C HIS A 181 12.86 -4.89 -44.54
N ARG A 182 13.61 -5.99 -44.74
CA ARG A 182 15.04 -6.05 -44.35
C ARG A 182 15.89 -4.98 -45.04
N LEU A 183 15.57 -4.62 -46.28
CA LEU A 183 16.32 -3.59 -47.02
C LEU A 183 16.03 -2.17 -46.51
N ASP A 184 14.92 -1.98 -45.80
CA ASP A 184 14.50 -0.67 -45.28
C ASP A 184 15.12 -0.34 -43.91
N MET A 185 15.85 -1.29 -43.28
CA MET A 185 16.40 -1.12 -41.93
C MET A 185 17.42 0.03 -41.83
N GLU A 186 18.39 0.09 -42.74
CA GLU A 186 19.41 1.14 -42.75
C GLU A 186 18.77 2.52 -43.00
N THR A 187 17.77 2.54 -43.88
CA THR A 187 16.98 3.73 -44.19
C THR A 187 16.18 4.18 -42.98
N PHE A 188 15.53 3.26 -42.25
CA PHE A 188 14.79 3.55 -41.03
C PHE A 188 15.69 4.18 -39.96
N GLU A 189 16.86 3.59 -39.70
CA GLU A 189 17.81 4.12 -38.72
C GLU A 189 18.30 5.52 -39.11
N ALA A 190 18.68 5.72 -40.38
CA ALA A 190 19.14 7.02 -40.87
C ALA A 190 18.05 8.10 -40.76
N GLN A 191 16.81 7.77 -41.14
CA GLN A 191 15.68 8.70 -41.10
C GLN A 191 15.24 9.01 -39.67
N LEU A 192 15.15 8.02 -38.79
CA LEU A 192 14.82 8.23 -37.38
C LEU A 192 15.84 9.18 -36.74
N ARG A 193 17.13 8.94 -36.97
CA ARG A 193 18.20 9.81 -36.48
C ARG A 193 18.03 11.24 -37.01
N ALA A 194 17.84 11.40 -38.32
CA ALA A 194 17.68 12.71 -38.94
C ALA A 194 16.50 13.50 -38.35
N ARG A 195 15.35 12.85 -38.12
CA ARG A 195 14.16 13.49 -37.52
C ARG A 195 14.35 13.86 -36.05
N LEU A 196 15.17 13.11 -35.31
CA LEU A 196 15.49 13.37 -33.91
C LEU A 196 16.53 14.51 -33.75
N THR A 197 17.53 14.58 -34.63
CA THR A 197 18.62 15.58 -34.53
C THR A 197 18.32 16.92 -35.19
N SER A 198 17.13 17.11 -35.78
CA SER A 198 16.83 18.26 -36.66
C SER A 198 16.83 19.63 -35.97
N ASN A 199 16.98 19.73 -34.64
CA ASN A 199 17.03 21.00 -33.94
C ASN A 199 18.21 21.03 -32.94
N ASN A 200 19.27 21.74 -33.30
CA ASN A 200 20.32 22.29 -32.44
C ASN A 200 21.08 21.34 -31.49
N SER A 201 22.12 20.67 -31.99
CA SER A 201 23.49 20.83 -31.46
C SER A 201 24.46 19.86 -32.13
N ILE A 202 25.55 20.42 -32.63
CA ILE A 202 26.70 19.71 -33.16
C ILE A 202 27.46 19.16 -31.93
N SER A 203 27.09 17.98 -31.44
CA SER A 203 27.96 17.23 -30.54
C SER A 203 27.88 15.74 -30.85
N GLY A 204 28.96 15.25 -31.47
CA GLY A 204 29.09 13.92 -32.03
C GLY A 204 28.93 12.81 -31.00
N SER A 205 27.95 11.94 -31.24
CA SER A 205 28.08 10.52 -30.92
C SER A 205 27.51 9.73 -32.09
N ARG A 206 28.37 9.13 -32.92
CA ARG A 206 27.97 8.19 -33.99
C ARG A 206 27.56 6.83 -33.41
N LYS A 207 26.84 6.79 -32.30
CA LYS A 207 26.32 5.54 -31.77
C LYS A 207 25.06 5.16 -32.55
N GLY A 208 24.90 3.87 -32.84
CA GLY A 208 23.73 3.34 -33.55
C GLY A 208 22.45 3.48 -32.73
N ILE A 209 21.28 3.28 -33.36
CA ILE A 209 19.98 3.29 -32.63
C ILE A 209 19.88 2.22 -31.53
N GLY A 210 20.77 1.21 -31.56
CA GLY A 210 20.95 0.22 -30.49
C GLY A 210 21.64 0.76 -29.23
N SER A 211 21.78 2.07 -29.08
CA SER A 211 22.31 2.77 -27.90
C SER A 211 21.28 3.78 -27.37
N PRO A 212 21.44 4.27 -26.13
CA PRO A 212 20.53 5.25 -25.55
C PRO A 212 20.33 6.49 -26.42
N ILE A 213 19.07 6.75 -26.77
CA ILE A 213 18.67 7.86 -27.62
C ILE A 213 18.41 9.08 -26.74
N HIS A 214 19.22 10.12 -26.93
CA HIS A 214 19.11 11.37 -26.18
C HIS A 214 18.59 12.51 -27.08
N LEU A 215 17.80 13.40 -26.49
CA LEU A 215 17.35 14.66 -27.08
C LEU A 215 17.59 15.78 -26.09
N ASP A 216 18.42 16.75 -26.46
CA ASP A 216 18.79 17.91 -25.63
C ASP A 216 19.31 17.52 -24.22
N GLY A 217 20.01 16.40 -24.12
CA GLY A 217 20.57 15.87 -22.85
C GLY A 217 19.68 14.86 -22.13
N GLU A 218 18.39 14.77 -22.50
CA GLU A 218 17.43 13.86 -21.87
C GLU A 218 17.32 12.53 -22.62
N CYS A 219 17.30 11.42 -21.89
CA CYS A 219 17.17 10.08 -22.48
C CYS A 219 15.71 9.77 -22.83
N ALA A 220 15.42 9.63 -24.12
CA ALA A 220 14.08 9.30 -24.62
C ALA A 220 13.81 7.79 -24.61
N PHE A 221 14.82 6.99 -24.96
CA PHE A 221 14.74 5.54 -25.06
C PHE A 221 16.06 4.91 -24.59
N GLU A 222 16.01 3.78 -23.90
CA GLU A 222 17.22 3.01 -23.56
C GLU A 222 17.93 2.51 -24.83
N SER A 223 17.17 2.08 -25.82
CA SER A 223 17.62 1.77 -27.18
C SER A 223 16.41 1.49 -28.08
N VAL A 224 16.63 1.50 -29.40
CA VAL A 224 15.68 1.01 -30.40
C VAL A 224 16.31 -0.15 -31.16
N ARG A 225 15.68 -1.33 -31.10
CA ARG A 225 16.17 -2.58 -31.70
C ARG A 225 15.18 -3.05 -32.77
N LEU A 226 15.67 -3.23 -33.99
CA LEU A 226 14.89 -3.82 -35.08
C LEU A 226 15.02 -5.34 -35.02
N ILE A 227 13.92 -6.08 -34.84
CA ILE A 227 13.92 -7.54 -34.73
C ILE A 227 13.00 -8.13 -35.81
N PRO A 228 13.51 -9.02 -36.70
CA PRO A 228 12.65 -9.76 -37.62
C PRO A 228 11.63 -10.62 -36.86
N ASN A 229 10.38 -10.66 -37.31
CA ASN A 229 9.30 -11.38 -36.62
C ASN A 229 9.65 -12.85 -36.28
N TRP A 230 10.35 -13.56 -37.16
CA TRP A 230 10.76 -14.96 -36.94
C TRP A 230 11.82 -15.15 -35.84
N LYS A 231 12.54 -14.09 -35.43
CA LYS A 231 13.52 -14.12 -34.33
C LYS A 231 12.93 -13.70 -32.99
N LEU A 232 11.74 -13.10 -32.99
CA LEU A 232 11.17 -12.49 -31.80
C LEU A 232 11.05 -13.49 -30.65
N SER A 233 10.51 -14.68 -30.89
CA SER A 233 10.32 -15.68 -29.83
C SER A 233 11.64 -16.12 -29.18
N SER A 234 12.74 -16.17 -29.92
CA SER A 234 14.06 -16.54 -29.39
C SER A 234 14.77 -15.38 -28.67
N GLU A 235 14.55 -14.14 -29.11
CA GLU A 235 15.25 -12.97 -28.55
C GLU A 235 14.44 -12.29 -27.43
N PHE A 236 13.12 -12.46 -27.39
CA PHE A 236 12.21 -11.74 -26.51
C PHE A 236 12.64 -11.73 -25.04
N LEU A 237 12.83 -12.92 -24.44
CA LEU A 237 13.19 -13.01 -23.02
C LEU A 237 14.55 -12.38 -22.72
N ILE A 238 15.52 -12.53 -23.62
CA ILE A 238 16.85 -11.94 -23.48
C ILE A 238 16.76 -10.41 -23.51
N GLN A 239 15.99 -9.86 -24.45
CA GLN A 239 15.80 -8.41 -24.57
C GLN A 239 15.11 -7.81 -23.35
N VAL A 240 14.09 -8.50 -22.83
CA VAL A 240 13.34 -8.09 -21.64
C VAL A 240 14.21 -8.15 -20.40
N GLU A 241 15.00 -9.21 -20.23
CA GLU A 241 15.91 -9.38 -19.08
C GLU A 241 16.94 -8.25 -19.03
N GLU A 242 17.69 -8.06 -20.11
CA GLU A 242 18.73 -7.01 -20.17
C GLU A 242 18.16 -5.62 -19.88
N SER A 243 17.01 -5.31 -20.48
CA SER A 243 16.37 -4.01 -20.29
C SER A 243 15.81 -3.84 -18.89
N PHE A 244 15.30 -4.92 -18.28
CA PHE A 244 14.83 -4.90 -16.90
C PHE A 244 15.98 -4.74 -15.93
N SER A 245 17.12 -5.40 -16.12
CA SER A 245 18.29 -5.25 -15.24
C SER A 245 18.79 -3.80 -15.18
N VAL A 246 18.78 -3.08 -16.31
CA VAL A 246 19.12 -1.64 -16.33
C VAL A 246 18.14 -0.83 -15.49
N ARG A 247 16.83 -1.11 -15.63
CA ARG A 247 15.77 -0.44 -14.91
C ARG A 247 15.78 -0.76 -13.40
N GLU A 248 16.07 -2.01 -13.05
CA GLU A 248 16.20 -2.47 -11.67
C GLU A 248 17.40 -1.81 -10.98
N ASN A 249 18.55 -1.74 -11.66
CA ASN A 249 19.73 -1.04 -11.16
C ASN A 249 19.49 0.46 -10.96
N ALA A 250 18.55 1.05 -11.69
CA ALA A 250 18.10 2.44 -11.51
C ALA A 250 17.06 2.61 -10.39
N GLY A 251 16.69 1.55 -9.66
CA GLY A 251 15.74 1.59 -8.55
C GLY A 251 14.27 1.40 -8.93
N PHE A 252 13.97 1.05 -10.19
CA PHE A 252 12.59 0.91 -10.70
C PHE A 252 12.11 -0.56 -10.79
N GLY A 253 12.77 -1.46 -10.05
CA GLY A 253 12.38 -2.87 -9.90
C GLY A 253 11.31 -3.08 -8.82
N PHE A 254 10.09 -2.59 -9.08
CA PHE A 254 8.99 -2.65 -8.11
C PHE A 254 8.53 -4.08 -7.81
N SER A 255 8.11 -4.34 -6.57
CA SER A 255 7.38 -5.58 -6.24
C SER A 255 5.99 -5.59 -6.89
N GLY A 256 5.34 -6.76 -6.96
CA GLY A 256 3.95 -6.85 -7.45
C GLY A 256 2.99 -5.91 -6.73
N GLU A 257 3.08 -5.83 -5.40
CA GLU A 257 2.25 -4.96 -4.57
C GLU A 257 2.54 -3.46 -4.82
N HIS A 258 3.82 -3.08 -4.93
CA HIS A 258 4.19 -1.70 -5.27
C HIS A 258 3.73 -1.32 -6.66
N LEU A 259 3.92 -2.21 -7.64
CA LEU A 259 3.49 -1.98 -9.01
C LEU A 259 1.97 -1.81 -9.09
N ARG A 260 1.21 -2.67 -8.42
CA ARG A 260 -0.25 -2.56 -8.31
C ARG A 260 -0.62 -1.15 -7.85
N ARG A 261 -0.14 -0.72 -6.68
CA ARG A 261 -0.48 0.59 -6.11
C ARG A 261 -0.09 1.77 -7.00
N LEU A 262 1.08 1.70 -7.64
CA LEU A 262 1.53 2.75 -8.56
C LEU A 262 0.67 2.81 -9.81
N LEU A 263 0.24 1.67 -10.36
CA LEU A 263 -0.68 1.63 -11.51
C LEU A 263 -2.04 2.22 -11.15
N GLU A 264 -2.60 1.88 -9.98
CA GLU A 264 -3.85 2.49 -9.50
C GLU A 264 -3.70 4.02 -9.38
N THR A 265 -2.61 4.48 -8.77
CA THR A 265 -2.30 5.90 -8.62
C THR A 265 -2.14 6.60 -9.97
N ALA A 266 -1.48 5.95 -10.94
CA ALA A 266 -1.29 6.50 -12.28
C ALA A 266 -2.61 6.63 -13.04
N VAL A 267 -3.51 5.64 -12.91
CA VAL A 267 -4.85 5.68 -13.52
C VAL A 267 -5.68 6.80 -12.91
N ASP A 268 -5.70 6.92 -11.58
CA ASP A 268 -6.40 8.00 -10.87
C ASP A 268 -5.88 9.39 -11.30
N GLN A 269 -4.55 9.57 -11.36
CA GLN A 269 -3.92 10.82 -11.80
C GLN A 269 -4.24 11.15 -13.26
N PHE A 270 -4.23 10.15 -14.14
CA PHE A 270 -4.58 10.33 -15.55
C PHE A 270 -6.04 10.75 -15.73
N GLY A 271 -6.95 10.21 -14.92
CA GLY A 271 -8.35 10.61 -14.87
C GLY A 271 -8.54 12.08 -14.47
N GLN A 272 -7.79 12.54 -13.46
CA GLN A 272 -7.89 13.92 -12.97
C GLN A 272 -7.26 14.94 -13.93
N CYS A 273 -6.08 14.63 -14.49
CA CYS A 273 -5.28 15.53 -15.31
C CYS A 273 -4.66 14.78 -16.50
N CYS A 274 -5.40 14.70 -17.60
CA CYS A 274 -4.85 14.21 -18.87
C CYS A 274 -3.64 15.06 -19.28
N GLY A 275 -2.46 14.43 -19.38
CA GLY A 275 -1.21 15.11 -19.72
C GLY A 275 -0.07 14.92 -18.72
N GLN A 276 -0.35 14.53 -17.48
CA GLN A 276 0.67 14.32 -16.45
C GLN A 276 1.02 12.84 -16.30
N GLN A 277 2.24 12.46 -16.70
CA GLN A 277 2.82 11.16 -16.30
C GLN A 277 2.98 11.06 -14.77
N ILE A 278 2.90 9.84 -14.24
CA ILE A 278 3.15 9.54 -12.83
C ILE A 278 4.53 10.04 -12.40
N ASP A 279 4.57 10.66 -11.23
CA ASP A 279 5.80 10.91 -10.47
C ASP A 279 5.93 9.79 -9.42
N PHE A 280 6.86 8.86 -9.66
CA PHE A 280 7.06 7.70 -8.79
C PHE A 280 7.49 8.11 -7.38
N CYS A 281 8.32 9.15 -7.25
CA CYS A 281 8.81 9.62 -5.95
C CYS A 281 7.66 10.24 -5.16
N HIS A 282 6.85 11.08 -5.81
CA HIS A 282 5.67 11.65 -5.18
C HIS A 282 4.64 10.56 -4.81
N ALA A 283 4.34 9.65 -5.73
CA ALA A 283 3.40 8.55 -5.50
C ALA A 283 3.81 7.64 -4.33
N ALA A 284 5.10 7.30 -4.23
CA ALA A 284 5.62 6.50 -3.12
C ALA A 284 5.56 7.25 -1.78
N ARG A 285 5.63 8.58 -1.79
CA ARG A 285 5.59 9.44 -0.59
C ARG A 285 4.20 9.99 -0.25
N LEU A 286 3.12 9.58 -0.93
CA LEU A 286 1.76 10.07 -0.64
C LEU A 286 1.36 9.87 0.84
N GLN A 287 1.74 8.74 1.44
CA GLN A 287 1.43 8.42 2.84
C GLN A 287 2.57 8.79 3.82
N ASN A 288 3.73 9.17 3.30
CA ASN A 288 4.88 9.64 4.08
C ASN A 288 5.54 10.83 3.35
N PRO A 289 4.88 12.01 3.36
CA PRO A 289 5.37 13.17 2.61
C PRO A 289 6.67 13.71 3.21
N VAL A 290 7.46 14.38 2.37
CA VAL A 290 8.69 15.04 2.80
C VAL A 290 8.35 16.09 3.87
N PRO A 291 9.08 16.15 5.00
CA PRO A 291 8.87 17.20 5.99
C PRO A 291 9.00 18.60 5.37
N GLU A 292 8.03 19.48 5.63
CA GLU A 292 8.00 20.83 5.05
C GLU A 292 9.22 21.68 5.42
N GLN A 293 9.84 21.40 6.58
CA GLN A 293 10.97 22.16 7.13
C GLN A 293 12.35 21.61 6.71
N LEU A 294 12.39 20.66 5.78
CA LEU A 294 13.63 19.98 5.39
C LEU A 294 14.66 20.97 4.81
N VAL A 295 14.20 21.95 4.03
CA VAL A 295 15.06 22.95 3.39
C VAL A 295 15.71 23.86 4.44
N GLU A 296 14.93 24.31 5.43
CA GLU A 296 15.42 25.09 6.56
C GLU A 296 16.40 24.27 7.40
N GLY A 297 16.12 22.98 7.62
CA GLY A 297 17.00 22.06 8.33
C GLY A 297 18.36 21.90 7.65
N ILE A 298 18.37 21.63 6.34
CA ILE A 298 19.61 21.53 5.56
C ILE A 298 20.37 22.87 5.58
N SER A 299 19.66 23.98 5.39
CA SER A 299 20.26 25.33 5.42
C SER A 299 20.89 25.63 6.77
N PHE A 300 20.24 25.22 7.87
CA PHE A 300 20.78 25.34 9.21
C PHE A 300 22.05 24.49 9.39
N LEU A 301 22.06 23.23 8.93
CA LEU A 301 23.25 22.37 9.02
C LEU A 301 24.45 22.97 8.27
N MET A 302 24.23 23.44 7.04
CA MET A 302 25.27 24.06 6.22
C MET A 302 25.83 25.35 6.85
N THR A 303 25.02 26.09 7.59
CA THR A 303 25.44 27.34 8.25
C THR A 303 26.04 27.12 9.64
N ALA A 304 25.59 26.08 10.36
CA ALA A 304 26.07 25.70 11.69
C ALA A 304 27.46 25.07 11.63
N VAL A 305 27.76 24.28 10.59
CA VAL A 305 29.06 23.62 10.42
C VAL A 305 29.94 24.43 9.46
N LYS A 306 30.80 25.28 10.03
CA LYS A 306 31.73 26.17 9.28
C LYS A 306 33.07 25.51 8.94
N ASP A 307 33.21 24.22 9.17
CA ASP A 307 34.44 23.49 8.88
C ASP A 307 34.51 23.13 7.37
N PRO A 308 35.46 23.69 6.60
CA PRO A 308 35.60 23.38 5.18
C PRO A 308 36.02 21.93 4.88
N GLY A 309 36.39 21.14 5.89
CA GLY A 309 36.67 19.71 5.76
C GLY A 309 35.48 18.79 6.07
N PHE A 310 34.33 19.34 6.45
CA PHE A 310 33.15 18.55 6.79
C PHE A 310 32.39 18.13 5.53
N ASP A 311 32.07 16.84 5.43
CA ASP A 311 31.37 16.28 4.28
C ASP A 311 29.85 16.39 4.48
N HIS A 312 29.33 17.61 4.27
CA HIS A 312 27.88 17.87 4.37
C HIS A 312 27.08 17.03 3.38
N GLU A 313 27.63 16.79 2.20
CA GLU A 313 26.97 16.09 1.09
C GLU A 313 26.66 14.65 1.47
N THR A 314 27.66 13.91 1.97
CA THR A 314 27.49 12.51 2.40
C THR A 314 26.52 12.40 3.59
N ILE A 315 26.57 13.33 4.54
CA ILE A 315 25.70 13.30 5.72
C ILE A 315 24.24 13.61 5.35
N ILE A 316 24.01 14.62 4.51
CA ILE A 316 22.67 14.95 4.02
C ILE A 316 22.14 13.79 3.15
N ALA A 317 22.94 13.26 2.24
CA ALA A 317 22.56 12.12 1.42
C ALA A 317 22.19 10.90 2.29
N SER A 318 23.01 10.58 3.29
CA SER A 318 22.73 9.49 4.22
C SER A 318 21.46 9.73 5.04
N ALA A 319 21.23 10.96 5.50
CA ALA A 319 20.02 11.35 6.21
C ALA A 319 18.76 11.19 5.35
N LEU A 320 18.81 11.60 4.09
CA LEU A 320 17.70 11.50 3.15
C LEU A 320 17.43 10.05 2.73
N ASP A 321 18.47 9.24 2.57
CA ASP A 321 18.37 7.81 2.29
C ASP A 321 17.72 7.06 3.47
N LEU A 322 18.12 7.37 4.71
CA LEU A 322 17.48 6.84 5.92
C LEU A 322 16.01 7.28 6.07
N ASP A 323 15.67 8.51 5.65
CA ASP A 323 14.29 9.03 5.62
C ASP A 323 13.44 8.43 4.49
N ALA A 324 14.08 7.94 3.42
CA ALA A 324 13.41 7.24 2.33
C ALA A 324 12.98 5.81 2.71
N HIS A 325 13.55 5.25 3.78
CA HIS A 325 13.15 3.96 4.31
C HIS A 325 11.99 4.06 5.30
N PRO A 326 11.11 3.03 5.38
CA PRO A 326 10.12 2.94 6.45
C PRO A 326 10.85 3.03 7.79
N PRO A 327 10.53 4.03 8.61
CA PRO A 327 11.38 4.28 9.74
C PRO A 327 11.25 3.14 10.77
N GLY A 328 12.37 2.67 11.33
CA GLY A 328 12.47 1.39 12.06
C GLY A 328 13.21 0.27 11.29
N MET A 329 13.42 0.41 9.97
CA MET A 329 14.32 -0.47 9.20
C MET A 329 15.82 -0.24 9.50
N HIS A 330 16.13 0.82 10.24
CA HIS A 330 17.48 1.09 10.76
C HIS A 330 17.38 1.24 12.28
N TRP A 331 18.02 0.34 13.03
CA TRP A 331 18.03 0.34 14.50
C TRP A 331 18.83 1.51 15.11
N LEU A 332 19.24 2.50 14.31
CA LEU A 332 20.04 3.65 14.75
C LEU A 332 19.56 4.95 14.10
N PHE A 333 18.94 5.79 14.93
CA PHE A 333 18.74 7.23 14.79
C PHE A 333 20.06 7.95 14.48
N PHE A 334 20.05 8.96 13.59
CA PHE A 334 21.11 9.98 13.58
C PHE A 334 20.64 11.34 13.05
N ALA A 335 19.97 11.37 11.89
CA ALA A 335 19.58 12.63 11.27
C ALA A 335 18.36 13.28 11.95
N GLN A 336 17.25 12.55 12.12
CA GLN A 336 16.02 13.12 12.68
C GLN A 336 16.20 13.62 14.13
N THR A 337 16.99 12.97 14.98
CA THR A 337 17.30 13.50 16.33
C THR A 337 18.18 14.74 16.29
N ALA A 338 19.20 14.78 15.43
CA ALA A 338 20.03 15.98 15.29
C ALA A 338 19.24 17.18 14.75
N PHE A 339 18.34 16.95 13.78
CA PHE A 339 17.50 17.98 13.18
C PHE A 339 16.33 18.44 14.07
N LEU A 340 15.69 17.53 14.81
CA LEU A 340 14.55 17.87 15.68
C LEU A 340 14.97 18.38 17.06
N GLU A 341 16.13 17.96 17.58
CA GLU A 341 16.58 18.32 18.94
C GLU A 341 17.81 19.25 18.97
N SER A 342 18.32 19.69 17.81
CA SER A 342 19.39 20.71 17.70
C SER A 342 20.71 20.36 18.39
N TRP A 343 21.18 19.11 18.31
CA TRP A 343 22.45 18.69 18.93
C TRP A 343 23.68 19.20 18.15
N ALA A 344 24.77 19.54 18.86
CA ALA A 344 26.03 19.91 18.24
C ALA A 344 26.92 18.67 17.99
N LEU A 345 27.87 18.76 17.05
CA LEU A 345 28.76 17.66 16.67
C LEU A 345 29.52 17.01 17.85
N PRO A 346 30.03 17.77 18.86
CA PRO A 346 30.64 17.18 20.06
C PRO A 346 29.66 16.37 20.91
N ASP A 347 28.38 16.77 20.95
CA ASP A 347 27.32 16.05 21.66
C ASP A 347 27.06 14.72 20.96
N CYS A 348 26.93 14.73 19.63
CA CYS A 348 26.76 13.52 18.82
C CYS A 348 27.91 12.52 19.04
N GLN A 349 29.15 12.99 19.04
CA GLN A 349 30.34 12.14 19.22
C GLN A 349 30.45 11.56 20.65
N TYR A 350 30.05 12.33 21.66
CA TYR A 350 30.00 11.89 23.06
C TYR A 350 28.87 10.87 23.30
N HIS A 351 27.70 11.04 22.67
CA HIS A 351 26.55 10.16 22.86
C HIS A 351 26.61 8.85 22.06
N LEU A 352 27.16 8.88 20.84
CA LEU A 352 27.37 7.69 19.99
C LEU A 352 28.11 6.54 20.72
N LYS A 353 29.13 6.89 21.51
CA LYS A 353 29.93 5.90 22.25
C LYS A 353 29.18 5.27 23.43
N ASN A 354 28.19 5.95 23.98
CA ASN A 354 27.42 5.53 25.16
C ASN A 354 26.07 4.90 24.81
N LEU A 355 25.65 4.93 23.54
CA LEU A 355 24.43 4.27 23.05
C LEU A 355 24.56 2.74 23.00
N CYS A 356 25.78 2.22 22.80
CA CYS A 356 26.05 0.78 22.76
C CYS A 356 26.18 0.13 24.14
N ASP A 357 26.27 0.90 25.22
CA ASP A 357 26.47 0.39 26.59
C ASP A 357 25.73 1.28 27.61
N PRO A 358 24.38 1.22 27.63
CA PRO A 358 23.56 2.08 28.47
C PRO A 358 23.78 1.79 29.95
N LYS A 359 23.94 2.84 30.76
CA LYS A 359 24.07 2.69 32.22
C LYS A 359 22.69 2.58 32.85
N PHE A 360 22.40 1.41 33.39
CA PHE A 360 21.15 1.12 34.07
C PHE A 360 21.26 1.38 35.57
N ASP A 361 20.50 2.34 36.10
CA ASP A 361 20.30 2.50 37.55
C ASP A 361 18.98 1.85 37.95
N ALA A 362 19.06 0.58 38.36
CA ALA A 362 17.91 -0.22 38.76
C ALA A 362 17.17 0.34 39.98
N LYS A 363 17.81 1.14 40.85
CA LYS A 363 17.15 1.70 42.04
C LYS A 363 16.30 2.92 41.72
N ARG A 364 16.65 3.65 40.66
CA ARG A 364 15.93 4.84 40.21
C ARG A 364 15.12 4.62 38.93
N SER A 365 15.18 3.42 38.35
CA SER A 365 14.61 3.11 37.03
C SER A 365 15.07 4.12 35.99
N LEU A 366 16.36 4.46 35.96
CA LEU A 366 16.93 5.39 34.99
C LEU A 366 17.82 4.62 34.02
N VAL A 367 17.61 4.85 32.72
CA VAL A 367 18.55 4.44 31.67
C VAL A 367 19.28 5.70 31.22
N CYS A 368 20.60 5.73 31.43
CA CYS A 368 21.42 6.86 31.07
C CYS A 368 22.31 6.50 29.87
N PHE A 369 22.16 7.24 28.77
CA PHE A 369 22.94 7.12 27.55
C PHE A 369 24.04 8.22 27.48
N GLY A 370 24.36 8.85 28.62
CA GLY A 370 25.36 9.91 28.74
C GLY A 370 24.83 11.16 29.45
N LYS A 371 25.72 12.13 29.69
CA LYS A 371 25.37 13.43 30.31
C LYS A 371 24.23 14.12 29.56
N GLY A 372 23.08 14.31 30.20
CA GLY A 372 21.91 14.99 29.62
C GLY A 372 20.87 14.05 28.96
N LEU A 373 21.23 12.80 28.69
CA LEU A 373 20.33 11.76 28.15
C LEU A 373 20.05 10.72 29.22
N THR A 374 19.21 11.09 30.17
CA THR A 374 18.76 10.21 31.24
C THR A 374 17.26 10.00 31.12
N TRP A 375 16.85 8.79 30.75
CA TRP A 375 15.46 8.40 30.66
C TRP A 375 15.02 7.74 31.96
N GLU A 376 14.03 8.30 32.61
CA GLU A 376 13.38 7.69 33.75
C GLU A 376 12.38 6.66 33.22
N MET A 377 12.78 5.40 33.16
CA MET A 377 11.94 4.27 32.73
C MET A 377 10.67 4.15 33.59
N ALA A 378 10.68 4.66 34.83
CA ALA A 378 9.47 4.79 35.64
C ALA A 378 8.45 5.81 35.08
N LYS A 379 8.87 6.74 34.21
CA LYS A 379 7.98 7.64 33.43
C LYS A 379 7.52 7.04 32.09
N MET A 380 8.18 5.98 31.60
CA MET A 380 7.78 5.25 30.39
C MET A 380 6.66 4.22 30.65
N THR A 381 6.32 3.98 31.92
CA THR A 381 5.23 3.07 32.31
C THR A 381 3.92 3.82 32.46
N GLY A 382 3.20 3.95 31.35
CA GLY A 382 1.80 4.32 31.33
C GLY A 382 1.19 3.90 30.00
N ALA A 383 0.37 2.84 29.99
CA ALA A 383 -0.46 2.54 28.84
C ALA A 383 -1.35 3.77 28.59
N ASN A 384 -1.09 4.50 27.50
CA ASN A 384 -1.70 5.79 27.15
C ASN A 384 -1.53 6.94 28.16
N GLY A 385 -0.42 6.98 28.92
CA GLY A 385 -0.01 8.20 29.64
C GLY A 385 -1.00 8.74 30.70
N LEU A 386 -1.84 7.90 31.30
CA LEU A 386 -2.79 8.33 32.34
C LEU A 386 -2.60 7.54 33.64
N ILE A 387 -2.35 8.26 34.74
CA ILE A 387 -2.45 7.72 36.11
C ILE A 387 -3.88 7.98 36.62
N ALA A 388 -4.72 6.95 36.59
CA ALA A 388 -6.08 7.02 37.10
C ALA A 388 -6.14 6.53 38.56
N VAL A 389 -6.57 7.41 39.49
CA VAL A 389 -6.80 7.06 40.89
C VAL A 389 -8.31 7.07 41.16
N ALA A 390 -8.86 5.92 41.57
CA ALA A 390 -10.25 5.78 42.00
C ALA A 390 -10.35 5.98 43.52
N VAL A 391 -11.05 7.02 43.98
CA VAL A 391 -11.25 7.31 45.41
C VAL A 391 -12.67 6.94 45.82
N PHE A 392 -12.80 5.94 46.70
CA PHE A 392 -14.06 5.48 47.26
C PHE A 392 -14.16 5.91 48.73
N ASP A 393 -14.92 6.97 49.03
CA ASP A 393 -15.21 7.37 50.41
C ASP A 393 -16.24 6.40 51.01
N SER A 394 -15.78 5.49 51.87
CA SER A 394 -16.66 4.60 52.62
C SER A 394 -17.17 5.28 53.89
N HIS A 395 -18.49 5.27 54.09
CA HIS A 395 -19.19 6.00 55.16
C HIS A 395 -19.00 5.44 56.59
N ARG A 396 -17.98 4.62 56.86
CA ARG A 396 -17.78 4.04 58.20
C ARG A 396 -16.55 4.62 58.89
N SER A 397 -16.84 5.41 59.92
CA SER A 397 -15.96 5.94 60.98
C SER A 397 -15.46 7.38 60.77
N MET A 398 -16.23 8.33 61.33
CA MET A 398 -15.94 9.77 61.32
C MET A 398 -14.67 10.18 62.11
N ASN A 399 -14.00 9.27 62.83
CA ASN A 399 -12.87 9.65 63.68
C ASN A 399 -11.49 9.22 63.14
N ALA A 400 -11.44 8.45 62.05
CA ALA A 400 -10.19 8.09 61.35
C ALA A 400 -9.98 8.88 60.03
N SER A 401 -10.99 9.66 59.62
CA SER A 401 -11.10 10.27 58.29
C SER A 401 -10.11 11.43 58.05
N GLU A 402 -9.80 12.26 59.05
CA GLU A 402 -8.94 13.43 58.81
C GLU A 402 -7.47 13.10 58.59
N ARG A 403 -6.93 12.06 59.25
CA ARG A 403 -5.54 11.63 59.03
C ARG A 403 -5.37 10.94 57.67
N HIS A 404 -6.32 10.07 57.28
CA HIS A 404 -6.29 9.43 55.96
C HIS A 404 -6.54 10.45 54.84
N ALA A 405 -7.44 11.41 55.01
CA ALA A 405 -7.67 12.48 54.04
C ALA A 405 -6.51 13.50 53.96
N ALA A 406 -5.71 13.67 55.01
CA ALA A 406 -4.49 14.47 54.99
C ALA A 406 -3.32 13.72 54.33
N GLU A 407 -3.18 12.42 54.59
CA GLU A 407 -2.20 11.54 53.94
C GLU A 407 -2.50 11.36 52.44
N LEU A 408 -3.77 11.18 52.06
CA LEU A 408 -4.21 11.16 50.65
C LEU A 408 -4.04 12.52 49.97
N ARG A 409 -4.33 13.64 50.64
CA ARG A 409 -4.00 14.99 50.11
C ARG A 409 -2.49 15.21 49.96
N GLY A 410 -1.69 14.61 50.84
CA GLY A 410 -0.24 14.57 50.74
C GLY A 410 0.25 13.71 49.58
N PHE A 411 -0.41 12.58 49.33
CA PHE A 411 -0.11 11.66 48.23
C PHE A 411 -0.51 12.24 46.87
N MET A 412 -1.71 12.85 46.76
CA MET A 412 -2.20 13.51 45.55
C MET A 412 -1.41 14.77 45.16
N ARG A 413 -0.71 15.43 46.10
CA ARG A 413 0.19 16.56 45.80
C ARG A 413 1.57 16.12 45.31
N ARG A 414 1.95 14.84 45.46
CA ARG A 414 3.29 14.33 45.12
C ARG A 414 3.36 13.61 43.78
N GLN A 415 2.24 13.25 43.16
CA GLN A 415 2.18 12.74 41.79
C GLN A 415 1.23 13.58 40.95
N GLN A 416 1.70 14.08 39.80
CA GLN A 416 0.84 14.58 38.74
C GLN A 416 -0.04 13.41 38.28
N ASN A 417 -1.31 13.46 38.66
CA ASN A 417 -2.33 12.51 38.20
C ASN A 417 -3.17 13.21 37.15
N ASP A 418 -3.29 12.60 35.98
CA ASP A 418 -3.98 13.24 34.84
C ASP A 418 -5.52 13.10 34.89
N VAL A 419 -6.06 12.11 35.63
CA VAL A 419 -7.51 11.93 35.84
C VAL A 419 -7.81 11.44 37.26
N ALA A 420 -8.67 12.16 37.99
CA ALA A 420 -9.18 11.77 39.30
C ALA A 420 -10.69 11.54 39.25
N VAL A 421 -11.15 10.30 39.51
CA VAL A 421 -12.58 9.97 39.61
C VAL A 421 -12.96 9.95 41.09
N ARG A 422 -13.76 10.94 41.51
CA ARG A 422 -14.20 11.12 42.90
C ARG A 422 -15.66 10.72 43.07
N TYR A 423 -15.92 9.71 43.90
CA TYR A 423 -17.28 9.32 44.26
C TYR A 423 -17.82 10.22 45.38
N MET A 424 -18.79 11.10 45.07
CA MET A 424 -19.33 12.11 46.00
C MET A 424 -20.46 11.62 46.92
N GLY A 425 -20.55 10.31 47.19
CA GLY A 425 -21.37 9.78 48.28
C GLY A 425 -22.89 9.75 48.08
N GLY A 426 -23.41 9.77 46.84
CA GLY A 426 -24.85 9.61 46.57
C GLY A 426 -25.37 8.17 46.79
N HIS A 427 -26.68 8.00 46.95
CA HIS A 427 -27.30 6.66 46.91
C HIS A 427 -27.05 6.02 45.53
N TYR A 428 -26.46 4.82 45.53
CA TYR A 428 -26.10 4.10 44.32
C TYR A 428 -27.37 3.69 43.56
N ASN A 429 -27.58 4.27 42.38
CA ASN A 429 -28.50 3.66 41.42
C ASN A 429 -27.69 2.58 40.68
N SER A 430 -28.09 1.32 40.79
CA SER A 430 -27.30 0.19 40.27
C SER A 430 -27.10 0.24 38.75
N LEU A 431 -27.99 0.93 38.04
CA LEU A 431 -28.03 0.97 36.59
C LEU A 431 -26.88 1.81 35.96
N PRO A 432 -26.64 3.08 36.34
CA PRO A 432 -25.49 3.85 35.84
C PRO A 432 -24.13 3.18 36.08
N LEU A 433 -23.94 2.55 37.24
CA LEU A 433 -22.70 1.86 37.57
C LEU A 433 -22.50 0.61 36.70
N LYS A 434 -23.58 -0.14 36.44
CA LYS A 434 -23.57 -1.28 35.51
C LYS A 434 -23.26 -0.83 34.09
N ILE A 435 -23.85 0.27 33.63
CA ILE A 435 -23.57 0.85 32.29
C ILE A 435 -22.11 1.31 32.19
N ALA A 436 -21.58 1.95 33.22
CA ALA A 436 -20.18 2.37 33.25
C ALA A 436 -19.21 1.18 33.23
N ALA A 437 -19.45 0.18 34.09
CA ALA A 437 -18.65 -1.06 34.12
C ALA A 437 -18.73 -1.82 32.78
N ALA A 438 -19.91 -1.83 32.15
CA ALA A 438 -20.13 -2.44 30.85
C ALA A 438 -19.28 -1.79 29.75
N ARG A 439 -19.29 -0.45 29.68
CA ARG A 439 -18.46 0.32 28.74
C ARG A 439 -16.97 0.19 29.00
N MET A 440 -16.57 0.15 30.28
CA MET A 440 -15.17 -0.10 30.63
C MET A 440 -14.73 -1.49 30.16
N LEU A 441 -15.58 -2.51 30.33
CA LEU A 441 -15.27 -3.86 29.85
C LEU A 441 -15.20 -3.92 28.32
N SER A 442 -16.14 -3.32 27.60
CA SER A 442 -16.11 -3.30 26.12
C SER A 442 -14.89 -2.55 25.57
N SER A 443 -14.42 -1.51 26.27
CA SER A 443 -13.21 -0.75 25.89
C SER A 443 -11.90 -1.54 26.00
N LEU A 444 -11.90 -2.66 26.73
CA LEU A 444 -10.76 -3.57 26.79
C LEU A 444 -10.59 -4.36 25.48
N PHE A 445 -11.62 -4.41 24.65
CA PHE A 445 -11.60 -5.14 23.38
C PHE A 445 -11.53 -4.18 22.20
N TYR A 446 -10.77 -4.57 21.19
CA TYR A 446 -10.60 -3.82 19.95
C TYR A 446 -10.43 -4.77 18.76
N ILE A 447 -10.62 -4.25 17.55
CA ILE A 447 -10.46 -5.01 16.32
C ILE A 447 -9.21 -4.56 15.58
N GLU A 448 -8.49 -5.53 15.02
CA GLU A 448 -7.46 -5.31 14.01
C GLU A 448 -7.78 -6.11 12.75
N LEU A 449 -7.47 -5.59 11.58
CA LEU A 449 -7.60 -6.34 10.33
C LEU A 449 -6.38 -7.24 10.18
N VAL A 450 -6.58 -8.47 9.71
CA VAL A 450 -5.46 -9.39 9.45
C VAL A 450 -4.66 -8.93 8.23
N PHE A 451 -5.37 -8.42 7.22
CA PHE A 451 -4.82 -7.87 5.99
C PHE A 451 -5.73 -6.75 5.47
N ALA A 452 -5.19 -5.89 4.60
CA ALA A 452 -6.02 -4.96 3.84
C ALA A 452 -6.95 -5.75 2.92
N PRO A 453 -8.28 -5.58 3.00
CA PRO A 453 -9.18 -6.18 2.01
C PRO A 453 -8.90 -5.66 0.60
N ARG A 454 -9.09 -6.53 -0.37
CA ARG A 454 -8.78 -6.33 -1.78
C ARG A 454 -10.08 -6.44 -2.57
N PHE A 455 -10.74 -5.30 -2.77
CA PHE A 455 -12.03 -5.22 -3.47
C PHE A 455 -11.89 -5.48 -4.97
N CYS A 456 -11.55 -6.71 -5.33
CA CYS A 456 -11.53 -7.25 -6.68
C CYS A 456 -12.90 -7.82 -7.04
N SER A 457 -13.63 -8.33 -6.03
CA SER A 457 -15.02 -8.78 -6.13
C SER A 457 -15.86 -8.27 -4.95
N SER A 458 -17.17 -8.08 -5.16
CA SER A 458 -18.12 -7.64 -4.13
C SER A 458 -19.35 -8.56 -4.12
N PRO A 459 -19.80 -9.05 -2.95
CA PRO A 459 -19.24 -8.77 -1.62
C PRO A 459 -17.92 -9.49 -1.36
N GLU A 460 -17.05 -8.87 -0.56
CA GLU A 460 -15.75 -9.42 -0.17
C GLU A 460 -15.77 -9.85 1.30
N ARG A 461 -14.93 -10.83 1.67
CA ARG A 461 -14.78 -11.26 3.06
C ARG A 461 -13.55 -10.63 3.68
N VAL A 462 -13.76 -9.87 4.74
CA VAL A 462 -12.72 -9.27 5.57
C VAL A 462 -12.45 -10.18 6.76
N GLN A 463 -11.19 -10.57 6.92
CA GLN A 463 -10.72 -11.18 8.15
C GLN A 463 -10.22 -10.09 9.10
N ALA A 464 -10.86 -10.01 10.26
CA ALA A 464 -10.43 -9.20 11.39
C ALA A 464 -10.14 -10.10 12.60
N GLN A 465 -9.54 -9.53 13.64
CA GLN A 465 -9.28 -10.18 14.90
C GLN A 465 -9.75 -9.30 16.03
N LEU A 466 -10.54 -9.87 16.93
CA LEU A 466 -10.87 -9.29 18.22
C LEU A 466 -9.73 -9.57 19.20
N LEU A 467 -9.15 -8.51 19.73
CA LEU A 467 -8.02 -8.54 20.66
C LEU A 467 -8.42 -7.92 22.01
N CYS A 468 -7.67 -8.25 23.06
CA CYS A 468 -7.84 -7.66 24.40
C CYS A 468 -6.61 -6.84 24.77
N ARG A 469 -6.82 -5.65 25.34
CA ARG A 469 -5.76 -4.75 25.81
C ARG A 469 -5.00 -5.27 27.03
N LEU A 470 -5.54 -6.25 27.75
CA LEU A 470 -4.87 -6.85 28.91
C LEU A 470 -3.75 -7.79 28.45
N ALA A 471 -2.54 -7.57 28.96
CA ALA A 471 -1.40 -8.44 28.74
C ALA A 471 -1.67 -9.86 29.29
N PRO A 472 -1.01 -10.90 28.73
CA PRO A 472 -1.13 -12.26 29.23
C PRO A 472 -0.77 -12.35 30.72
N GLY A 473 -1.64 -12.98 31.50
CA GLY A 473 -1.45 -13.11 32.95
C GLY A 473 -2.74 -13.31 33.74
N ALA A 474 -2.64 -13.18 35.06
CA ALA A 474 -3.75 -13.46 35.97
C ALA A 474 -4.98 -12.57 35.73
N ALA A 475 -4.78 -11.29 35.40
CA ALA A 475 -5.86 -10.34 35.14
C ALA A 475 -6.68 -10.73 33.90
N LEU A 476 -6.00 -11.01 32.78
CA LEU A 476 -6.64 -11.50 31.56
C LEU A 476 -7.38 -12.82 31.84
N MET A 477 -6.73 -13.77 32.51
CA MET A 477 -7.34 -15.07 32.81
C MET A 477 -8.59 -14.96 33.68
N SER A 478 -8.61 -14.06 34.65
CA SER A 478 -9.78 -13.80 35.49
C SER A 478 -10.94 -13.24 34.66
N LEU A 479 -10.65 -12.25 33.81
CA LEU A 479 -11.65 -11.66 32.90
C LEU A 479 -12.25 -12.69 31.95
N ILE A 480 -11.41 -13.46 31.27
CA ILE A 480 -11.82 -14.45 30.27
C ILE A 480 -12.63 -15.59 30.91
N LYS A 481 -12.21 -16.10 32.09
CA LYS A 481 -13.00 -17.08 32.85
C LYS A 481 -14.36 -16.52 33.26
N SER A 482 -14.40 -15.28 33.74
CA SER A 482 -15.64 -14.62 34.14
C SER A 482 -16.61 -14.44 32.96
N LEU A 483 -16.12 -14.01 31.80
CA LEU A 483 -16.94 -13.86 30.59
C LEU A 483 -17.42 -15.22 30.05
N SER A 484 -16.56 -16.24 30.12
CA SER A 484 -16.92 -17.62 29.73
C SER A 484 -18.03 -18.20 30.62
N LEU A 485 -17.93 -18.04 31.94
CA LEU A 485 -18.94 -18.51 32.89
C LEU A 485 -20.29 -17.80 32.73
N ARG A 486 -20.27 -16.52 32.33
CA ARG A 486 -21.47 -15.73 32.07
C ARG A 486 -22.11 -16.02 30.70
N GLY A 487 -21.44 -16.76 29.83
CA GLY A 487 -21.94 -17.05 28.49
C GLY A 487 -22.00 -15.81 27.59
N ALA A 488 -21.07 -14.87 27.76
CA ALA A 488 -21.01 -13.65 26.95
C ALA A 488 -21.02 -13.98 25.45
N GLN A 489 -21.85 -13.28 24.69
CA GLN A 489 -21.99 -13.39 23.24
C GLN A 489 -21.25 -12.24 22.55
N LEU A 490 -20.84 -12.51 21.33
CA LEU A 490 -20.18 -11.60 20.42
C LEU A 490 -21.03 -11.51 19.16
N LYS A 491 -21.33 -10.29 18.73
CA LYS A 491 -22.10 -10.02 17.53
C LYS A 491 -21.29 -9.13 16.60
N PHE A 492 -21.18 -9.49 15.32
CA PHE A 492 -20.38 -8.73 14.36
C PHE A 492 -20.92 -8.80 12.93
N TRP A 493 -20.85 -7.69 12.19
CA TRP A 493 -21.28 -7.59 10.79
C TRP A 493 -20.74 -6.36 10.06
N GLY A 494 -20.70 -6.42 8.73
CA GLY A 494 -20.63 -5.26 7.86
C GLY A 494 -22.03 -4.73 7.53
N THR A 495 -22.19 -3.41 7.42
CA THR A 495 -23.46 -2.80 7.02
C THR A 495 -23.95 -3.36 5.69
N GLY A 496 -25.19 -3.85 5.66
CA GLY A 496 -25.78 -4.55 4.50
C GLY A 496 -25.74 -6.08 4.59
N SER A 497 -25.01 -6.65 5.56
CA SER A 497 -24.94 -8.10 5.80
C SER A 497 -25.64 -8.52 7.09
N VAL A 498 -25.90 -9.82 7.23
CA VAL A 498 -26.60 -10.40 8.40
C VAL A 498 -25.64 -10.50 9.59
N PRO A 499 -26.06 -10.18 10.83
CA PRO A 499 -25.23 -10.35 12.02
C PRO A 499 -24.82 -11.78 12.31
N ASN A 500 -23.51 -12.02 12.42
CA ASN A 500 -22.98 -13.23 13.01
C ASN A 500 -23.08 -13.12 14.54
N ILE A 501 -23.57 -14.17 15.20
CA ILE A 501 -23.72 -14.24 16.66
C ILE A 501 -23.03 -15.49 17.16
N GLU A 502 -22.02 -15.31 18.01
CA GLU A 502 -21.19 -16.39 18.53
C GLU A 502 -20.92 -16.21 20.03
N ARG A 503 -20.38 -17.24 20.70
CA ARG A 503 -19.88 -17.08 22.07
C ARG A 503 -18.57 -16.30 22.04
N LEU A 504 -18.43 -15.23 22.82
CA LEU A 504 -17.21 -14.41 22.88
C LEU A 504 -15.96 -15.25 23.21
N ILE A 505 -16.07 -16.19 24.15
CA ILE A 505 -14.97 -17.05 24.59
C ILE A 505 -15.18 -18.49 24.09
N THR A 506 -14.33 -18.94 23.16
CA THR A 506 -14.22 -20.35 22.75
C THR A 506 -13.25 -21.11 23.64
N ARG A 507 -13.22 -22.45 23.46
CA ARG A 507 -12.23 -23.31 24.12
C ARG A 507 -10.81 -23.00 23.65
N SER A 508 -10.63 -22.75 22.34
CA SER A 508 -9.36 -22.36 21.71
C SER A 508 -8.79 -21.09 22.33
N SER A 509 -9.56 -19.99 22.38
CA SER A 509 -9.12 -18.74 23.01
C SER A 509 -8.79 -18.91 24.51
N LEU A 510 -9.56 -19.73 25.23
CA LEU A 510 -9.35 -19.97 26.66
C LEU A 510 -8.09 -20.81 26.93
N ASN A 511 -7.81 -21.83 26.12
CA ASN A 511 -6.60 -22.65 26.21
C ASN A 511 -5.35 -21.83 25.88
N ARG A 512 -5.41 -20.99 24.83
CA ARG A 512 -4.32 -20.06 24.49
C ARG A 512 -3.97 -19.13 25.65
N CYS A 513 -4.97 -18.52 26.27
CA CYS A 513 -4.74 -17.65 27.43
C CYS A 513 -4.17 -18.43 28.64
N ARG A 514 -4.57 -19.69 28.84
CA ARG A 514 -4.01 -20.56 29.91
C ARG A 514 -2.53 -20.87 29.70
N GLN A 515 -2.09 -20.96 28.45
CA GLN A 515 -0.68 -21.18 28.07
C GLN A 515 0.15 -19.89 28.13
N GLY A 516 -0.43 -18.76 28.58
CA GLY A 516 0.27 -17.48 28.65
C GLY A 516 0.24 -16.68 27.35
N GLY A 517 -0.59 -17.05 26.38
CA GLY A 517 -0.82 -16.28 25.17
C GLY A 517 -1.78 -15.10 25.38
N ALA A 518 -1.76 -14.13 24.46
CA ALA A 518 -2.73 -13.04 24.42
C ALA A 518 -4.12 -13.53 23.97
N PHE A 519 -5.17 -12.83 24.38
CA PHE A 519 -6.52 -13.10 23.87
C PHE A 519 -6.63 -12.60 22.43
N ARG A 520 -7.10 -13.49 21.56
CA ARG A 520 -7.38 -13.23 20.15
C ARG A 520 -8.53 -14.13 19.70
N ARG A 521 -9.39 -13.57 18.86
CA ARG A 521 -10.48 -14.28 18.21
C ARG A 521 -10.65 -13.80 16.77
N PRO A 522 -10.60 -14.69 15.76
CA PRO A 522 -10.86 -14.30 14.38
C PRO A 522 -12.32 -13.90 14.18
N LEU A 523 -12.55 -12.91 13.32
CA LEU A 523 -13.85 -12.44 12.86
C LEU A 523 -13.85 -12.45 11.34
N ASP A 524 -14.87 -13.02 10.74
CA ASP A 524 -15.03 -13.05 9.28
C ASP A 524 -16.31 -12.30 8.90
N MET A 525 -16.14 -11.16 8.24
CA MET A 525 -17.21 -10.22 7.94
C MET A 525 -17.35 -10.02 6.44
N GLU A 526 -18.58 -10.06 5.96
CA GLU A 526 -18.90 -9.67 4.59
C GLU A 526 -18.99 -8.15 4.48
N VAL A 527 -18.30 -7.58 3.49
CA VAL A 527 -18.23 -6.14 3.22
C VAL A 527 -18.47 -5.84 1.74
N TRP A 528 -19.01 -4.67 1.46
CA TRP A 528 -19.44 -4.30 0.11
C TRP A 528 -18.52 -3.28 -0.57
N SER A 529 -17.85 -2.46 0.23
CA SER A 529 -16.90 -1.42 -0.21
C SER A 529 -16.02 -0.94 0.94
N MET A 530 -15.02 -0.09 0.63
CA MET A 530 -14.22 0.65 1.63
C MET A 530 -15.05 1.57 2.54
N HIS A 531 -16.29 1.89 2.18
CA HIS A 531 -17.20 2.71 2.99
C HIS A 531 -18.11 1.89 3.90
N THR A 532 -17.97 0.56 3.91
CA THR A 532 -18.77 -0.32 4.78
C THR A 532 -18.43 -0.03 6.24
N GLU A 533 -19.44 0.29 7.05
CA GLU A 533 -19.28 0.36 8.51
C GLU A 533 -19.27 -1.06 9.09
N LEU A 534 -18.22 -1.36 9.86
CA LEU A 534 -18.05 -2.59 10.62
C LEU A 534 -18.62 -2.40 12.02
N HIS A 535 -19.52 -3.29 12.42
CA HIS A 535 -20.16 -3.30 13.72
C HIS A 535 -19.66 -4.50 14.52
N VAL A 536 -19.20 -4.28 15.75
CA VAL A 536 -18.84 -5.35 16.68
C VAL A 536 -19.34 -5.00 18.07
N GLU A 537 -20.05 -5.94 18.68
CA GLU A 537 -20.73 -5.76 19.95
C GLU A 537 -20.54 -6.98 20.85
N ILE A 538 -20.39 -6.73 22.15
CA ILE A 538 -20.37 -7.76 23.18
C ILE A 538 -21.69 -7.67 23.94
N GLU A 539 -22.35 -8.81 24.09
CA GLU A 539 -23.55 -8.96 24.90
C GLU A 539 -23.25 -9.88 26.09
N ASP A 540 -23.49 -9.40 27.30
CA ASP A 540 -23.43 -10.20 28.51
C ASP A 540 -24.69 -9.93 29.34
N GLY A 541 -25.31 -10.97 29.89
CA GLY A 541 -26.59 -10.90 30.60
C GLY A 541 -26.61 -9.96 31.81
N ILE A 542 -25.46 -9.49 32.27
CA ILE A 542 -25.32 -8.49 33.34
C ILE A 542 -25.07 -7.07 32.80
N ILE A 543 -24.40 -6.98 31.66
CA ILE A 543 -23.79 -5.78 31.07
C ILE A 543 -24.68 -5.19 29.97
N GLY A 544 -25.58 -5.99 29.40
CA GLY A 544 -26.32 -5.66 28.20
C GLY A 544 -25.43 -5.68 26.96
N GLN A 545 -26.00 -5.26 25.83
CA GLN A 545 -25.30 -5.14 24.56
C GLN A 545 -24.48 -3.84 24.55
N GLN A 546 -23.19 -3.93 24.23
CA GLN A 546 -22.29 -2.78 24.10
C GLN A 546 -21.37 -2.94 22.90
N SER A 547 -21.23 -1.89 22.11
CA SER A 547 -20.24 -1.81 21.04
C SER A 547 -18.82 -1.74 21.62
N ILE A 548 -17.86 -2.30 20.90
CA ILE A 548 -16.44 -2.26 21.29
C ILE A 548 -15.69 -1.15 20.55
N SER A 549 -14.69 -0.58 21.22
CA SER A 549 -13.81 0.45 20.63
C SER A 549 -14.60 1.58 19.92
N HIS A 550 -14.26 1.87 18.66
CA HIS A 550 -14.91 2.89 17.82
C HIS A 550 -16.02 2.32 16.92
N CYS A 551 -16.53 1.10 17.18
CA CYS A 551 -17.59 0.54 16.33
C CYS A 551 -18.91 1.32 16.50
N PRO A 552 -19.63 1.66 15.39
CA PRO A 552 -19.33 1.32 14.01
C PRO A 552 -18.07 1.99 13.44
N TYR A 553 -17.19 1.19 12.84
CA TYR A 553 -15.91 1.64 12.30
C TYR A 553 -15.94 1.56 10.77
N VAL A 554 -15.75 2.68 10.07
CA VAL A 554 -15.67 2.68 8.60
C VAL A 554 -14.42 1.91 8.16
N LEU A 555 -14.57 0.90 7.31
CA LEU A 555 -13.47 0.01 6.91
C LEU A 555 -12.25 0.78 6.36
N GLY A 556 -12.46 1.76 5.48
CA GLY A 556 -11.39 2.58 4.92
C GLY A 556 -10.67 3.46 5.94
N GLU A 557 -11.34 3.83 7.05
CA GLU A 557 -10.69 4.50 8.17
C GLU A 557 -9.87 3.50 9.00
N LEU A 558 -10.41 2.31 9.24
CA LEU A 558 -9.72 1.25 9.99
C LEU A 558 -8.42 0.81 9.30
N ILE A 559 -8.44 0.68 7.97
CA ILE A 559 -7.25 0.38 7.15
C ILE A 559 -6.20 1.48 7.32
N ARG A 560 -6.62 2.75 7.29
CA ARG A 560 -5.74 3.92 7.41
C ARG A 560 -5.13 4.03 8.79
N ASP A 561 -5.95 3.85 9.84
CA ASP A 561 -5.51 3.92 11.24
C ASP A 561 -4.54 2.78 11.58
N GLN A 562 -4.66 1.62 10.91
CA GLN A 562 -3.71 0.51 11.03
C GLN A 562 -2.52 0.62 10.07
N GLY A 563 -2.50 1.61 9.17
CA GLY A 563 -1.46 1.77 8.15
C GLY A 563 -1.34 0.57 7.20
N LEU A 564 -2.47 -0.05 6.87
CA LEU A 564 -2.53 -1.20 5.95
C LEU A 564 -2.51 -0.78 4.48
N ASP A 565 -2.82 0.47 4.17
CA ASP A 565 -2.70 1.09 2.84
C ASP A 565 -1.32 1.72 2.57
N CYS A 566 -0.42 1.67 3.56
CA CYS A 566 0.94 2.18 3.53
C CYS A 566 1.94 1.17 2.93
N VAL A 567 1.72 0.76 1.68
CA VAL A 567 2.57 -0.26 0.99
C VAL A 567 4.03 0.17 0.81
N PHE A 568 4.32 1.47 0.91
CA PHE A 568 5.66 2.06 0.87
C PHE A 568 6.24 2.32 2.28
N GLY A 569 5.55 1.91 3.35
CA GLY A 569 5.97 2.08 4.76
C GLY A 569 5.03 2.95 5.58
N ARG A 570 4.89 2.65 6.88
CA ARG A 570 4.04 3.39 7.84
C ARG A 570 4.79 4.53 8.53
N ARG A 571 4.04 5.55 8.96
CA ARG A 571 4.54 6.65 9.80
C ARG A 571 4.81 6.22 11.25
N ASP A 572 4.23 5.12 11.72
CA ASP A 572 4.28 4.63 13.12
C ASP A 572 5.33 3.55 13.38
N HIS A 573 6.17 3.23 12.40
CA HIS A 573 7.35 2.39 12.56
C HIS A 573 7.10 0.90 12.90
N ARG A 574 5.90 0.37 12.65
CA ARG A 574 5.61 -1.07 12.83
C ARG A 574 5.72 -1.84 11.52
N ALA A 575 6.35 -3.03 11.58
CA ALA A 575 6.34 -3.95 10.45
C ALA A 575 4.91 -4.37 10.13
N VAL A 576 4.54 -4.35 8.84
CA VAL A 576 3.31 -5.02 8.41
C VAL A 576 3.60 -6.51 8.48
N GLU A 577 3.15 -7.18 9.55
CA GLU A 577 3.22 -8.65 9.64
C GLU A 577 2.25 -9.27 8.62
N MET A 578 2.62 -9.28 7.34
CA MET A 578 1.79 -9.85 6.27
C MET A 578 1.82 -11.39 6.23
N THR A 579 2.70 -12.06 6.97
CA THR A 579 3.08 -13.46 6.66
C THR A 579 3.07 -14.46 7.81
N ARG A 580 2.49 -14.18 8.99
CA ARG A 580 2.57 -15.15 10.12
C ARG A 580 1.35 -16.00 10.42
N ASP A 581 0.16 -15.71 9.89
CA ASP A 581 -1.06 -16.32 10.46
C ASP A 581 -1.91 -17.19 9.54
N VAL A 582 -1.58 -17.29 8.24
CA VAL A 582 -2.36 -18.15 7.31
C VAL A 582 -2.33 -19.63 7.75
N GLY A 583 -1.27 -20.05 8.45
CA GLY A 583 -1.15 -21.42 8.99
C GLY A 583 -1.95 -21.70 10.28
N ILE A 584 -2.39 -20.65 11.00
CA ILE A 584 -3.08 -20.80 12.31
C ILE A 584 -4.59 -20.98 12.12
N SER A 585 -5.20 -20.28 11.15
CA SER A 585 -6.64 -20.39 10.88
C SER A 585 -7.06 -21.82 10.48
N ILE A 586 -6.24 -22.48 9.64
CA ILE A 586 -6.52 -23.85 9.17
C ILE A 586 -6.32 -24.87 10.31
N THR A 587 -5.34 -24.67 11.19
CA THR A 587 -5.11 -25.58 12.32
C THR A 587 -6.19 -25.45 13.40
N GLU A 588 -6.70 -24.24 13.66
CA GLU A 588 -7.80 -24.04 14.61
C GLU A 588 -9.14 -24.59 14.07
N GLU A 589 -9.44 -24.44 12.77
CA GLU A 589 -10.61 -25.08 12.14
C GLU A 589 -10.53 -26.61 12.13
N ILE A 590 -9.34 -27.17 11.89
CA ILE A 590 -9.12 -28.63 11.92
C ILE A 590 -9.24 -29.19 13.35
N GLU A 591 -8.76 -28.49 14.38
CA GLU A 591 -8.95 -28.89 15.78
C GLU A 591 -10.43 -28.81 16.20
N GLU A 592 -11.16 -27.77 15.77
CA GLU A 592 -12.59 -27.62 16.09
C GLU A 592 -13.46 -28.67 15.37
N LEU A 593 -13.20 -28.98 14.09
CA LEU A 593 -13.85 -30.06 13.35
C LEU A 593 -13.51 -31.45 13.92
N GLY A 594 -12.26 -31.66 14.35
CA GLY A 594 -11.81 -32.89 14.98
C GLY A 594 -12.53 -33.17 16.31
N GLU A 595 -12.81 -32.14 17.12
CA GLU A 595 -13.58 -32.28 18.35
C GLU A 595 -15.08 -32.46 18.13
N GLU A 596 -15.68 -31.83 17.11
CA GLU A 596 -17.10 -32.06 16.76
C GLU A 596 -17.31 -33.51 16.29
N LEU A 597 -16.43 -34.04 15.45
CA LEU A 597 -16.45 -35.45 15.05
C LEU A 597 -16.21 -36.39 16.23
N GLY A 598 -15.35 -36.02 17.18
CA GLY A 598 -15.13 -36.76 18.43
C GLY A 598 -16.36 -36.83 19.35
N ARG A 599 -17.27 -35.84 19.30
CA ARG A 599 -18.56 -35.88 20.01
C ARG A 599 -19.58 -36.78 19.33
N PHE A 600 -19.56 -36.90 18.00
CA PHE A 600 -20.40 -37.87 17.29
C PHE A 600 -19.92 -39.32 17.52
N ALA A 601 -18.61 -39.54 17.65
CA ALA A 601 -18.04 -40.85 17.93
C ALA A 601 -18.26 -41.34 19.38
N SER A 602 -18.55 -40.44 20.32
CA SER A 602 -18.80 -40.77 21.74
C SER A 602 -20.28 -40.95 22.10
N PHE A 603 -21.19 -40.86 21.12
CA PHE A 603 -22.62 -41.16 21.28
C PHE A 603 -23.04 -42.56 20.75
N GLN A 604 -22.08 -43.37 20.30
CA GLN A 604 -22.25 -44.81 20.06
C GLN A 604 -21.19 -45.58 20.86
N GLY A 605 -21.44 -45.76 22.15
CA GLY A 605 -20.65 -46.57 23.07
C GLY A 605 -21.43 -46.88 24.32
#